data_AF-A0A0F6W6C7-F1
#
_entry.id   AF-A0A0F6W6C7-F1
#
_cell.length_a   1.000
_cell.length_b   1.000
_cell.length_c   1.000
_cell.angle_alpha   90.00
_cell.angle_beta   90.00
_cell.angle_gamma   90.00
#
_symmetry.space_group_name_H-M   'P 1'
#
loop_
_entity.id
_entity.type
_entity.pdbx_description
1 polymer ?
#
loop_
_entity_poly.entity_id
_entity_poly.type
_entity_poly.pdbx_seq_one_letter_code
_entity_poly.pdbx_strand_id
1 'polypeptide(L)'
;MAAGTPPEHVVRRVLGKPGKKPKTTDWVLDRVQAMLAAVPGFKQEAVEPQMKLIRDLVEIVPLKSQPAADAWEKGLVASAKATGLKRVITDHPDLADKTESDGVLFISSEAWLVEQTTPPPPPPMAKKKS
;
A
#
# COMPACT_ATOMS: atom_id res chain seq x y z
N MET A 1 6.93 -24.30 -17.40
CA MET A 1 6.94 -23.29 -16.32
C MET A 1 5.61 -23.35 -15.62
N ALA A 2 5.58 -23.81 -14.37
CA ALA A 2 4.33 -24.00 -13.63
C ALA A 2 3.78 -22.64 -13.20
N ALA A 3 2.79 -22.13 -13.93
CA ALA A 3 2.04 -20.94 -13.53
C ALA A 3 1.31 -21.22 -12.20
N GLY A 4 1.57 -20.41 -11.17
CA GLY A 4 0.81 -20.47 -9.90
C GLY A 4 1.57 -21.04 -8.71
N THR A 5 2.90 -20.92 -8.67
CA THR A 5 3.67 -21.26 -7.46
C THR A 5 3.36 -20.28 -6.31
N PRO A 6 3.52 -20.71 -5.03
CA PRO A 6 3.29 -19.84 -3.86
C PRO A 6 4.03 -18.48 -3.91
N PRO A 7 5.29 -18.40 -4.39
CA PRO A 7 5.98 -17.12 -4.57
C PRO A 7 5.29 -16.20 -5.59
N GLU A 8 4.81 -16.74 -6.70
CA GLU A 8 4.04 -15.97 -7.68
C GLU A 8 2.70 -15.49 -7.11
N HIS A 9 2.04 -16.29 -6.28
CA HIS A 9 0.82 -15.85 -5.60
C HIS A 9 1.11 -14.72 -4.60
N VAL A 10 2.22 -14.78 -3.87
CA VAL A 10 2.65 -13.71 -2.95
C VAL A 10 3.01 -12.45 -3.74
N VAL A 11 3.78 -12.56 -4.81
CA VAL A 11 4.17 -11.43 -5.66
C VAL A 11 2.95 -10.79 -6.34
N ARG A 12 2.02 -11.58 -6.88
CA ARG A 12 0.79 -11.06 -7.50
C ARG A 12 -0.16 -10.41 -6.50
N ARG A 13 -0.13 -10.88 -5.25
CA ARG A 13 -0.93 -10.37 -4.14
C ARG A 13 -0.35 -9.08 -3.55
N VAL A 14 0.97 -8.94 -3.50
CA VAL A 14 1.67 -7.77 -2.93
C VAL A 14 1.87 -6.68 -3.99
N LEU A 15 2.27 -7.03 -5.21
CA LEU A 15 2.64 -6.08 -6.27
C LEU A 15 1.55 -5.94 -7.36
N GLY A 16 0.48 -6.72 -7.28
CA GLY A 16 -0.63 -6.68 -8.23
C GLY A 16 -0.43 -7.56 -9.47
N LYS A 17 -1.27 -7.35 -10.50
CA LYS A 17 -1.27 -8.18 -11.71
C LYS A 17 0.04 -8.03 -12.49
N PRO A 18 0.62 -9.12 -13.03
CA PRO A 18 1.78 -9.05 -13.90
C PRO A 18 1.50 -8.12 -15.09
N GLY A 19 2.43 -7.20 -15.39
CA GLY A 19 2.37 -6.33 -16.56
C GLY A 19 1.68 -4.97 -16.37
N LYS A 20 1.20 -4.62 -15.17
CA LYS A 20 0.80 -3.23 -14.84
C LYS A 20 1.69 -2.67 -13.74
N LYS A 21 2.20 -1.46 -13.95
CA LYS A 21 2.90 -0.72 -12.88
C LYS A 21 1.91 -0.44 -11.74
N PRO A 22 2.28 -0.67 -10.47
CA PRO A 22 1.47 -0.26 -9.34
C PRO A 22 1.29 1.27 -9.36
N LYS A 23 0.10 1.73 -8.95
CA LYS A 23 -0.21 3.16 -8.89
C LYS A 23 0.22 3.74 -7.55
N THR A 24 0.73 4.95 -7.56
CA THR A 24 0.98 5.76 -6.37
C THR A 24 0.69 7.23 -6.67
N THR A 25 0.91 8.12 -5.71
CA THR A 25 0.78 9.57 -5.90
C THR A 25 2.07 10.26 -5.48
N ASP A 26 2.33 11.44 -6.04
CA ASP A 26 3.53 12.21 -5.74
C ASP A 26 3.67 12.52 -4.24
N TRP A 27 2.55 12.82 -3.57
CA TRP A 27 2.51 13.05 -2.11
C TRP A 27 3.10 11.88 -1.31
N VAL A 28 2.77 10.63 -1.67
CA VAL A 28 3.31 9.43 -1.01
C VAL A 28 4.82 9.31 -1.25
N LEU A 29 5.26 9.58 -2.48
CA LEU A 29 6.69 9.51 -2.83
C LEU A 29 7.50 10.57 -2.09
N ASP A 30 6.97 11.78 -1.91
CA ASP A 30 7.60 12.81 -1.10
C ASP A 30 7.74 12.39 0.36
N ARG A 31 6.72 11.71 0.93
CA ARG A 31 6.81 11.18 2.30
C ARG A 31 7.89 10.10 2.39
N VAL A 32 7.95 9.18 1.43
CA VAL A 32 8.99 8.13 1.40
C VAL A 32 10.37 8.75 1.30
N GLN A 33 10.57 9.73 0.42
CA GLN A 33 11.84 10.45 0.28
C GLN A 33 12.24 11.14 1.58
N ALA A 34 11.32 11.85 2.23
CA ALA A 34 11.57 12.52 3.50
C ALA A 34 11.91 11.53 4.62
N MET A 35 11.20 10.40 4.69
CA MET A 35 11.50 9.34 5.67
C MET A 35 12.88 8.73 5.42
N LEU A 36 13.22 8.36 4.19
CA LEU A 36 14.54 7.81 3.86
C LEU A 36 15.68 8.78 4.21
N ALA A 37 15.49 10.07 3.94
CA ALA A 37 16.46 11.10 4.30
C ALA A 37 16.59 11.28 5.83
N ALA A 38 15.54 10.99 6.60
CA ALA A 38 15.57 11.10 8.05
C ALA A 38 16.09 9.85 8.77
N VAL A 39 16.22 8.70 8.09
CA VAL A 39 16.67 7.44 8.70
C VAL A 39 18.16 7.53 9.08
N PRO A 40 18.51 7.35 10.37
CA PRO A 40 19.91 7.30 10.80
C PRO A 40 20.66 6.14 10.11
N GLY A 41 21.83 6.43 9.54
CA GLY A 41 22.63 5.44 8.83
C GLY A 41 22.21 5.19 7.38
N PHE A 42 21.13 5.79 6.91
CA PHE A 42 20.81 5.80 5.48
C PHE A 42 21.70 6.82 4.75
N LYS A 43 22.35 6.36 3.68
CA LYS A 43 23.26 7.21 2.89
C LYS A 43 22.45 8.26 2.13
N GLN A 44 22.66 9.54 2.44
CA GLN A 44 21.93 10.65 1.80
C GLN A 44 22.14 10.68 0.27
N GLU A 45 23.36 10.39 -0.18
CA GLU A 45 23.70 10.24 -1.61
C GLU A 45 22.90 9.13 -2.32
N ALA A 46 22.35 8.17 -1.57
CA ALA A 46 21.55 7.08 -2.12
C ALA A 46 20.04 7.38 -2.18
N VAL A 47 19.55 8.45 -1.53
CA VAL A 47 18.12 8.77 -1.49
C VAL A 47 17.60 9.08 -2.90
N GLU A 48 18.24 10.01 -3.59
CA GLU A 48 17.84 10.43 -4.94
C GLU A 48 17.85 9.28 -5.97
N PRO A 49 18.94 8.48 -6.12
CA PRO A 49 18.95 7.39 -7.09
C PRO A 49 17.90 6.31 -6.76
N GLN A 50 17.62 6.03 -5.48
CA GLN A 50 16.57 5.10 -5.10
C GLN A 50 15.18 5.64 -5.41
N MET A 51 14.90 6.91 -5.10
CA MET A 51 13.62 7.52 -5.42
C MET A 51 13.39 7.61 -6.93
N LYS A 52 14.45 7.82 -7.73
CA LYS A 52 14.38 7.75 -9.19
C LYS A 52 13.97 6.36 -9.67
N LEU A 53 14.58 5.30 -9.13
CA LEU A 53 14.23 3.93 -9.45
C LEU A 53 12.77 3.62 -9.09
N ILE A 54 12.32 4.02 -7.89
CA ILE A 54 10.92 3.82 -7.46
C ILE A 54 9.95 4.51 -8.42
N ARG A 55 10.24 5.76 -8.80
CA ARG A 55 9.42 6.52 -9.77
C ARG A 55 9.31 5.81 -11.13
N ASP A 56 10.36 5.15 -11.59
CA ASP A 56 10.35 4.38 -12.84
C ASP A 56 9.49 3.10 -12.75
N LEU A 57 9.34 2.53 -11.55
CA LEU A 57 8.60 1.28 -11.33
C LEU A 57 7.10 1.49 -11.10
N VAL A 58 6.64 2.72 -10.88
CA VAL A 58 5.25 3.05 -10.51
C VAL A 58 4.57 3.93 -11.57
N GLU A 59 3.24 3.91 -11.57
CA GLU A 59 2.41 4.90 -12.27
C GLU A 59 2.03 6.00 -11.27
N ILE A 60 2.42 7.25 -11.55
CA ILE A 60 2.09 8.40 -10.68
C ILE A 60 0.72 8.95 -11.08
N VAL A 61 -0.22 8.93 -10.14
CA VAL A 61 -1.56 9.50 -10.28
C VAL A 61 -1.58 10.87 -9.61
N PRO A 62 -2.02 11.94 -10.30
CA PRO A 62 -2.11 13.27 -9.72
C PRO A 62 -3.23 13.36 -8.68
N LEU A 63 -2.97 14.12 -7.61
CA LEU A 63 -4.01 14.52 -6.66
C LEU A 63 -4.70 15.80 -7.14
N LYS A 64 -6.00 15.94 -6.86
CA LYS A 64 -6.76 17.18 -7.16
C LYS A 64 -6.26 18.37 -6.35
N SER A 65 -5.78 18.12 -5.14
CA SER A 65 -5.14 19.11 -4.26
C SER A 65 -4.10 18.38 -3.44
N GLN A 66 -2.92 18.96 -3.30
CA GLN A 66 -1.80 18.35 -2.59
C GLN A 66 -1.94 18.62 -1.08
N PRO A 67 -2.15 17.59 -0.25
CA PRO A 67 -2.27 17.78 1.19
C PRO A 67 -0.95 18.24 1.80
N ALA A 68 -1.02 18.89 2.96
CA ALA A 68 0.17 19.27 3.71
C ALA A 68 1.00 18.03 4.09
N ALA A 69 2.30 18.27 4.33
CA ALA A 69 3.30 17.26 4.65
C ALA A 69 2.97 16.41 5.89
N ASP A 70 2.39 17.05 6.90
CA ASP A 70 2.00 16.54 8.21
C ASP A 70 0.53 16.07 8.26
N ALA A 71 -0.25 16.36 7.22
CA ALA A 71 -1.66 15.98 7.15
C ALA A 71 -1.85 14.52 6.70
N TRP A 72 -1.31 13.56 7.47
CA TRP A 72 -1.21 12.15 7.10
C TRP A 72 -2.55 11.50 6.73
N GLU A 73 -3.60 11.75 7.52
CA GLU A 73 -4.94 11.24 7.21
C GLU A 73 -5.43 11.74 5.85
N LYS A 74 -5.40 13.06 5.63
CA LYS A 74 -5.86 13.67 4.38
C LYS A 74 -5.02 13.20 3.19
N GLY A 75 -3.71 13.10 3.38
CA GLY A 75 -2.75 12.56 2.42
C GLY A 75 -3.11 11.16 1.96
N LEU A 76 -3.18 10.23 2.92
CA LEU A 76 -3.43 8.82 2.64
C LEU A 76 -4.84 8.58 2.07
N VAL A 77 -5.86 9.27 2.57
CA VAL A 77 -7.22 9.20 2.01
C VAL A 77 -7.23 9.71 0.57
N ALA A 78 -6.62 10.87 0.29
CA ALA A 78 -6.58 11.43 -1.06
C ALA A 78 -5.83 10.50 -2.03
N SER A 79 -4.70 9.94 -1.60
CA SER A 79 -3.92 8.98 -2.38
C SER A 79 -4.69 7.68 -2.63
N ALA A 80 -5.37 7.13 -1.62
CA ALA A 80 -6.20 5.94 -1.78
C ALA A 80 -7.33 6.17 -2.78
N LYS A 81 -8.04 7.29 -2.66
CA LYS A 81 -9.13 7.65 -3.59
C LYS A 81 -8.63 7.86 -5.02
N ALA A 82 -7.51 8.56 -5.20
CA ALA A 82 -6.93 8.78 -6.53
C ALA A 82 -6.50 7.48 -7.21
N THR A 83 -6.00 6.51 -6.43
CA THR A 83 -5.57 5.20 -6.94
C THR A 83 -6.70 4.16 -7.00
N GLY A 84 -7.89 4.49 -6.52
CA GLY A 84 -9.05 3.60 -6.49
C GLY A 84 -8.99 2.53 -5.39
N LEU A 85 -8.13 2.72 -4.38
CA LEU A 85 -8.00 1.83 -3.23
C LEU A 85 -9.00 2.21 -2.14
N LYS A 86 -9.46 1.19 -1.40
CA LYS A 86 -10.38 1.34 -0.26
C LYS A 86 -9.75 1.05 1.10
N ARG A 87 -8.49 0.60 1.08
CA ARG A 87 -7.77 0.11 2.25
C ARG A 87 -6.36 0.68 2.21
N VAL A 88 -5.90 1.19 3.33
CA VAL A 88 -4.54 1.68 3.53
C VAL A 88 -3.95 0.92 4.71
N ILE A 89 -2.77 0.33 4.50
CA ILE A 89 -2.03 -0.33 5.57
C ILE A 89 -1.06 0.71 6.14
N THR A 90 -1.17 1.02 7.43
CA THR A 90 -0.34 2.04 8.07
C THR A 90 -0.30 1.86 9.58
N ASP A 91 0.88 2.09 10.16
CA ASP A 91 1.09 2.16 11.61
C ASP A 91 1.44 3.60 12.04
N HIS A 92 1.07 4.60 11.23
CA HIS A 92 1.38 5.98 11.54
C HIS A 92 0.62 6.42 12.82
N PRO A 93 1.30 7.05 13.80
CA PRO A 93 0.70 7.36 15.11
C PRO A 93 -0.54 8.26 14.99
N ASP A 94 -0.58 9.22 14.05
CA ASP A 94 -1.75 10.08 13.81
C ASP A 94 -3.04 9.32 13.40
N LEU A 95 -2.91 8.04 13.06
CA LEU A 95 -3.98 7.17 12.57
C LEU A 95 -4.20 5.96 13.49
N ALA A 96 -3.47 5.83 14.60
CA ALA A 96 -3.54 4.66 15.48
C ALA A 96 -4.95 4.38 16.02
N ASP A 97 -5.72 5.44 16.32
CA ASP A 97 -7.08 5.35 16.85
C ASP A 97 -8.18 5.42 15.76
N LYS A 98 -7.80 5.39 14.47
CA LYS A 98 -8.73 5.55 13.34
C LYS A 98 -8.82 4.27 12.53
N THR A 99 -10.01 3.70 12.44
CA THR A 99 -10.26 2.49 11.64
C THR A 99 -10.77 2.79 10.23
N GLU A 100 -11.39 3.97 10.03
CA GLU A 100 -11.89 4.44 8.74
C GLU A 100 -11.87 5.97 8.67
N SER A 101 -11.60 6.51 7.49
CA SER A 101 -11.87 7.92 7.19
C SER A 101 -12.34 8.06 5.74
N ASP A 102 -13.47 8.76 5.55
CA ASP A 102 -14.00 9.12 4.24
C ASP A 102 -14.18 7.90 3.29
N GLY A 103 -14.56 6.75 3.87
CA GLY A 103 -14.76 5.47 3.18
C GLY A 103 -13.48 4.69 2.86
N VAL A 104 -12.33 5.10 3.41
CA VAL A 104 -11.05 4.39 3.33
C VAL A 104 -10.75 3.76 4.68
N LEU A 105 -10.57 2.44 4.69
CA LEU A 105 -10.21 1.68 5.89
C LEU A 105 -8.72 1.77 6.18
N PHE A 106 -8.35 1.97 7.43
CA PHE A 106 -6.98 1.87 7.91
C PHE A 106 -6.77 0.54 8.63
N ILE A 107 -5.71 -0.17 8.26
CA ILE A 107 -5.35 -1.46 8.84
C ILE A 107 -3.89 -1.37 9.31
N SER A 108 -3.61 -1.82 10.53
CA SER A 108 -2.23 -1.93 11.00
C SER A 108 -1.47 -3.01 10.21
N SER A 109 -0.15 -2.92 10.15
CA SER A 109 0.66 -3.94 9.47
C SER A 109 0.48 -5.32 10.10
N GLU A 110 0.31 -5.39 11.42
CA GLU A 110 0.02 -6.65 12.13
C GLU A 110 -1.33 -7.24 11.75
N ALA A 111 -2.40 -6.45 11.73
CA ALA A 111 -3.72 -6.92 11.33
C ALA A 111 -3.72 -7.41 9.88
N TRP A 112 -3.03 -6.69 9.00
CA TRP A 112 -2.85 -7.12 7.61
C TRP A 112 -2.08 -8.45 7.50
N LEU A 113 -1.01 -8.63 8.29
CA LEU A 113 -0.22 -9.86 8.29
C LEU A 113 -1.04 -11.07 8.76
N VAL A 114 -1.90 -10.88 9.77
CA VAL A 114 -2.84 -11.91 10.23
C VAL A 114 -3.80 -12.29 9.09
N GLU A 115 -4.40 -11.33 8.39
CA GLU A 115 -5.27 -11.62 7.24
C GLU A 115 -4.56 -12.42 6.13
N GLN A 116 -3.27 -12.15 5.89
CA GLN A 116 -2.51 -12.86 4.86
C GLN A 116 -2.15 -14.30 5.25
N THR A 117 -2.09 -14.60 6.55
CA THR A 117 -1.66 -15.89 7.09
C THR A 117 -2.82 -16.77 7.56
N THR A 118 -4.01 -16.21 7.74
CA THR A 118 -5.23 -16.99 7.97
C THR A 118 -5.64 -17.74 6.70
N PRO A 119 -5.83 -19.08 6.76
CA PRO A 119 -6.37 -19.84 5.63
C PRO A 119 -7.74 -19.26 5.23
N PRO A 120 -8.06 -19.20 3.92
CA PRO A 120 -9.40 -18.78 3.50
C PRO A 120 -10.43 -19.72 4.15
N PRO A 121 -11.60 -19.20 4.55
CA PRO A 121 -12.64 -20.03 5.16
C PRO A 121 -12.98 -21.20 4.22
N PRO A 122 -13.22 -22.41 4.77
CA PRO A 122 -13.63 -23.53 3.96
C PRO A 122 -14.88 -23.14 3.16
N PRO A 123 -14.97 -23.54 1.87
CA PRO A 123 -16.14 -23.23 1.07
C PRO A 123 -17.40 -23.73 1.80
N PRO A 124 -18.51 -22.97 1.74
CA PRO A 124 -19.74 -23.40 2.38
C PRO A 124 -20.09 -24.79 1.85
N MET A 125 -20.25 -25.76 2.76
CA MET A 125 -20.66 -27.12 2.41
C MET A 125 -21.91 -27.01 1.54
N ALA A 126 -21.78 -27.38 0.26
CA ALA A 126 -22.92 -27.48 -0.63
C ALA A 126 -23.92 -28.41 0.04
N LYS A 127 -25.07 -27.87 0.47
CA LYS A 127 -26.18 -28.68 0.97
C LYS A 127 -26.46 -29.73 -0.11
N LYS A 128 -26.13 -31.00 0.16
CA LYS A 128 -26.61 -32.13 -0.62
C LYS A 128 -28.14 -32.00 -0.61
N LYS A 129 -28.73 -31.63 -1.74
CA LYS A 129 -30.17 -31.81 -1.96
C LYS A 129 -30.40 -33.31 -1.86
N SER A 130 -31.10 -33.72 -0.81
CA SER A 130 -31.69 -35.06 -0.68
C SER A 130 -33.01 -35.12 -1.43
#